data_AF-A0A6J4Y4I0-F1
#
_entry.id   AF-A0A6J4Y4I0-F1
#
_cell.length_a   1.000
_cell.length_b   1.000
_cell.length_c   1.000
_cell.angle_alpha   90.00
_cell.angle_beta   90.00
_cell.angle_gamma   90.00
#
_symmetry.space_group_name_H-M   'P 1'
#
loop_
_entity.id
_entity.type
_entity.pdbx_description
1 polymer ?
#
loop_
_entity_poly.entity_id
_entity_poly.type
_entity_poly.pdbx_seq_one_letter_code
_entity_poly.pdbx_strand_id
1 'polypeptide(L)'
;MKYDWRFSRKSKCSDREKHQSMELVADLVKLSKLARRNGLLSLIQVAEQNPNFLLNKGLQLVVDGVNPQVVRNIMENYIISGDYEGAELLQRCIIMEGLSAIQQGFHPKVTKELLLSFLGEDNYETYQKKYDGGGRGSLKSYLQEIEDIPASSPKGSELDQLILECDSEAIAQLLMEINTRDLAKSIQGMGGKAQIKIFDSLSQKAADGLKDTLDELDDIEEAELANVQQSLIDTLTDILEQPSETTFN
;
A
#
# COMPACT_ATOMS: atom_id res chain seq x y z
N MET A 1 11.16 -26.22 -8.32
CA MET A 1 11.89 -25.71 -9.50
C MET A 1 13.26 -25.14 -9.09
N LYS A 2 14.31 -25.25 -9.92
CA LYS A 2 15.65 -24.69 -9.63
C LYS A 2 15.88 -23.42 -10.46
N TYR A 3 16.11 -22.30 -9.80
CA TYR A 3 16.45 -21.02 -10.44
C TYR A 3 17.95 -20.90 -10.65
N ASP A 4 18.49 -21.74 -11.55
CA ASP A 4 19.91 -21.79 -11.87
C ASP A 4 20.26 -21.02 -13.16
N TRP A 5 21.51 -21.10 -13.61
CA TRP A 5 21.96 -20.46 -14.85
C TRP A 5 21.23 -20.96 -16.10
N ARG A 6 20.69 -22.20 -16.10
CA ARG A 6 19.92 -22.73 -17.23
C ARG A 6 18.57 -22.05 -17.28
N PHE A 7 17.93 -21.87 -16.12
CA PHE A 7 16.73 -21.05 -16.01
C PHE A 7 16.99 -19.65 -16.53
N SER A 8 18.03 -18.96 -16.04
CA SER A 8 18.38 -17.60 -16.48
C SER A 8 18.54 -17.47 -18.00
N ARG A 9 19.11 -18.49 -18.65
CA ARG A 9 19.22 -18.51 -20.11
C ARG A 9 17.87 -18.73 -20.80
N LYS A 10 17.02 -19.61 -20.26
CA LYS A 10 15.70 -19.95 -20.83
C LYS A 10 14.67 -18.84 -20.63
N SER A 11 14.78 -18.07 -19.53
CA SER A 11 13.88 -16.94 -19.20
C SER A 11 14.37 -15.59 -19.71
N LYS A 12 15.45 -15.57 -20.51
CA LYS A 12 16.00 -14.33 -21.05
C LYS A 12 14.98 -13.63 -21.94
N CYS A 13 14.68 -12.38 -21.62
CA CYS A 13 13.76 -11.52 -22.35
C CYS A 13 14.32 -10.10 -22.48
N SER A 14 13.72 -9.33 -23.38
CA SER A 14 14.04 -7.91 -23.60
C SER A 14 13.55 -7.05 -22.43
N ASP A 15 14.13 -5.84 -22.29
CA ASP A 15 13.69 -4.90 -21.26
C ASP A 15 12.23 -4.50 -21.45
N ARG A 16 11.74 -4.40 -22.69
CA ARG A 16 10.31 -4.15 -22.98
C ARG A 16 9.41 -5.24 -22.40
N GLU A 17 9.79 -6.50 -22.51
CA GLU A 17 9.02 -7.61 -21.95
C GLU A 17 9.11 -7.65 -20.42
N LYS A 18 10.26 -7.29 -19.84
CA LYS A 18 10.38 -7.11 -18.38
C LYS A 18 9.45 -6.03 -17.86
N HIS A 19 9.29 -4.92 -18.59
CA HIS A 19 8.32 -3.88 -18.23
C HIS A 19 6.87 -4.38 -18.22
N GLN A 20 6.50 -5.33 -19.08
CA GLN A 20 5.18 -5.96 -19.03
C GLN A 20 5.05 -6.85 -17.79
N SER A 21 6.11 -7.57 -17.44
CA SER A 21 6.16 -8.36 -16.20
C SER A 21 6.08 -7.49 -14.94
N MET A 22 6.50 -6.22 -14.97
CA MET A 22 6.31 -5.30 -13.84
C MET A 22 4.84 -5.06 -13.51
N GLU A 23 3.97 -4.97 -14.53
CA GLU A 23 2.53 -4.80 -14.31
C GLU A 23 1.94 -5.99 -13.55
N LEU A 24 2.34 -7.19 -13.95
CA LEU A 24 1.99 -8.43 -13.26
C LEU A 24 2.48 -8.45 -11.80
N VAL A 25 3.69 -7.94 -11.53
CA VAL A 25 4.19 -7.80 -10.15
C VAL A 25 3.30 -6.86 -9.35
N ALA A 26 2.93 -5.71 -9.90
CA ALA A 26 2.07 -4.74 -9.22
C ALA A 26 0.70 -5.35 -8.89
N ASP A 27 0.12 -6.11 -9.81
CA ASP A 27 -1.16 -6.78 -9.59
C ASP A 27 -1.06 -7.87 -8.52
N LEU A 28 -0.02 -8.69 -8.53
CA LEU A 28 0.20 -9.70 -7.48
C LEU A 28 0.39 -9.07 -6.09
N VAL A 29 1.05 -7.91 -6.00
CA VAL A 29 1.18 -7.15 -4.74
C VAL A 29 -0.17 -6.62 -4.28
N LYS A 30 -1.02 -6.10 -5.19
CA LYS A 30 -2.40 -5.70 -4.86
C LYS A 30 -3.22 -6.88 -4.34
N LEU A 31 -3.11 -8.06 -4.96
CA LEU A 31 -3.78 -9.28 -4.49
C LEU A 31 -3.28 -9.71 -3.12
N SER A 32 -1.98 -9.58 -2.84
CA SER A 32 -1.40 -9.83 -1.52
C SER A 32 -1.96 -8.89 -0.46
N LYS A 33 -2.11 -7.59 -0.75
CA LYS A 33 -2.77 -6.63 0.16
C LYS A 33 -4.23 -7.03 0.41
N LEU A 34 -4.99 -7.29 -0.66
CA LEU A 34 -6.40 -7.67 -0.59
C LEU A 34 -6.62 -8.95 0.23
N ALA A 35 -5.82 -9.98 -0.03
CA ALA A 35 -5.84 -11.25 0.68
C ALA A 35 -5.53 -11.11 2.17
N ARG A 36 -4.61 -10.21 2.53
CA ARG A 36 -4.23 -9.97 3.93
C ARG A 36 -5.32 -9.22 4.69
N ARG A 37 -5.94 -8.21 4.07
CA ARG A 37 -7.00 -7.40 4.68
C ARG A 37 -8.32 -8.16 4.80
N ASN A 38 -8.73 -8.81 3.71
CA ASN A 38 -10.09 -9.37 3.58
C ASN A 38 -10.11 -10.92 3.63
N GLY A 39 -8.95 -11.56 3.80
CA GLY A 39 -8.80 -13.01 3.70
C GLY A 39 -8.76 -13.53 2.26
N LEU A 40 -8.40 -14.80 2.07
CA LEU A 40 -8.21 -15.41 0.74
C LEU A 40 -9.49 -15.46 -0.11
N LEU A 41 -10.67 -15.54 0.51
CA LEU A 41 -11.96 -15.59 -0.20
C LEU A 41 -12.23 -14.32 -1.03
N SER A 42 -11.62 -13.19 -0.66
CA SER A 42 -11.69 -11.96 -1.44
C SER A 42 -11.11 -12.09 -2.86
N LEU A 43 -10.35 -13.17 -3.13
CA LEU A 43 -9.72 -13.41 -4.43
C LEU A 43 -10.62 -14.19 -5.40
N ILE A 44 -11.81 -14.66 -4.99
CA ILE A 44 -12.72 -15.47 -5.84
C ILE A 44 -13.04 -14.77 -7.16
N GLN A 45 -13.52 -13.53 -7.09
CA GLN A 45 -13.92 -12.77 -8.27
C GLN A 45 -12.74 -12.53 -9.22
N VAL A 46 -11.57 -12.23 -8.64
CA VAL A 46 -10.34 -12.06 -9.43
C VAL A 46 -9.98 -13.37 -10.11
N ALA A 47 -10.06 -14.49 -9.41
CA ALA A 47 -9.78 -15.79 -9.98
C ALA A 47 -10.67 -16.04 -11.20
N GLU A 48 -11.99 -15.90 -11.08
CA GLU A 48 -12.96 -16.18 -12.15
C GLU A 48 -12.78 -15.31 -13.40
N GLN A 49 -12.36 -14.05 -13.23
CA GLN A 49 -12.30 -13.07 -14.32
C GLN A 49 -10.91 -12.96 -14.97
N ASN A 50 -9.87 -13.57 -14.38
CA ASN A 50 -8.52 -13.42 -14.89
C ASN A 50 -8.27 -14.24 -16.17
N PRO A 51 -7.84 -13.61 -17.28
CA PRO A 51 -7.60 -14.31 -18.55
C PRO A 51 -6.33 -15.18 -18.53
N ASN A 52 -5.38 -14.94 -17.61
CA ASN A 52 -4.16 -15.74 -17.53
C ASN A 52 -4.47 -17.09 -16.87
N PHE A 53 -4.38 -18.17 -17.66
CA PHE A 53 -4.67 -19.53 -17.20
C PHE A 53 -3.95 -19.92 -15.91
N LEU A 54 -2.64 -19.64 -15.82
CA LEU A 54 -1.84 -20.09 -14.68
C LEU A 54 -2.23 -19.33 -13.41
N LEU A 55 -2.41 -18.02 -13.52
CA LEU A 55 -2.83 -17.19 -12.39
C LEU A 55 -4.26 -17.52 -11.94
N ASN A 56 -5.21 -17.63 -12.87
CA ASN A 56 -6.58 -18.09 -12.60
C ASN A 56 -6.58 -19.43 -11.85
N LYS A 57 -5.87 -20.44 -12.39
CA LYS A 57 -5.88 -21.77 -11.80
C LYS A 57 -5.22 -21.79 -10.43
N GLY A 58 -4.12 -21.05 -10.28
CA GLY A 58 -3.45 -20.87 -9.01
C GLY A 58 -4.36 -20.24 -7.96
N LEU A 59 -5.00 -19.11 -8.26
CA LEU A 59 -5.92 -18.43 -7.34
C LEU A 59 -7.09 -19.33 -6.91
N GLN A 60 -7.68 -20.10 -7.83
CA GLN A 60 -8.72 -21.07 -7.49
C GLN A 60 -8.23 -22.08 -6.44
N LEU A 61 -7.06 -22.70 -6.67
CA LEU A 61 -6.49 -23.67 -5.73
C LEU A 61 -6.17 -23.03 -4.36
N VAL A 62 -5.74 -21.77 -4.35
CA VAL A 62 -5.52 -21.01 -3.11
C VAL A 62 -6.81 -20.81 -2.34
N VAL A 63 -7.87 -20.36 -3.02
CA VAL A 63 -9.19 -20.12 -2.44
C VAL A 63 -9.83 -21.42 -1.94
N ASP A 64 -9.68 -22.51 -2.68
CA ASP A 64 -10.17 -23.85 -2.33
C ASP A 64 -9.45 -24.45 -1.10
N GLY A 65 -8.44 -23.77 -0.55
CA GLY A 65 -7.72 -24.20 0.65
C GLY A 65 -6.77 -25.36 0.40
N VAL A 66 -6.31 -25.55 -0.84
CA VAL A 66 -5.35 -26.61 -1.17
C VAL A 66 -3.99 -26.31 -0.53
N ASN A 67 -3.35 -27.35 0.02
CA ASN A 67 -2.05 -27.23 0.67
C ASN A 67 -1.00 -26.52 -0.22
N PRO A 68 -0.21 -25.56 0.31
CA PRO A 68 0.71 -24.77 -0.49
C PRO A 68 1.74 -25.56 -1.30
N GLN A 69 2.25 -26.67 -0.75
CA GLN A 69 3.20 -27.52 -1.46
C GLN A 69 2.54 -28.22 -2.65
N VAL A 70 1.28 -28.61 -2.50
CA VAL A 70 0.50 -29.23 -3.59
C VAL A 70 0.20 -28.21 -4.67
N VAL A 71 -0.22 -26.99 -4.31
CA VAL A 71 -0.42 -25.90 -5.28
C VAL A 71 0.87 -25.63 -6.05
N ARG A 72 2.00 -25.47 -5.35
CA ARG A 72 3.31 -25.29 -5.99
C ARG A 72 3.63 -26.43 -6.97
N ASN A 73 3.47 -27.69 -6.56
CA ASN A 73 3.76 -28.84 -7.42
C ASN A 73 2.89 -28.85 -8.68
N ILE A 74 1.60 -28.54 -8.56
CA ILE A 74 0.67 -28.45 -9.71
C ILE A 74 1.14 -27.35 -10.67
N MET A 75 1.48 -26.18 -10.14
CA MET A 75 1.92 -25.02 -10.92
C MET A 75 3.26 -25.30 -11.62
N GLU A 76 4.22 -25.88 -10.92
CA GLU A 76 5.50 -26.32 -11.50
C GLU A 76 5.29 -27.31 -12.64
N ASN A 77 4.38 -28.28 -12.49
CA ASN A 77 4.06 -29.23 -13.54
C ASN A 77 3.48 -28.54 -14.79
N TYR A 78 2.60 -27.55 -14.63
CA TYR A 78 2.10 -26.78 -15.77
C TYR A 78 3.20 -26.00 -16.48
N ILE A 79 4.14 -25.40 -15.73
CA ILE A 79 5.25 -24.63 -16.30
C ILE A 79 6.21 -25.56 -17.06
N ILE A 80 6.62 -26.66 -16.44
CA ILE A 80 7.58 -27.60 -17.03
C ILE A 80 6.98 -28.29 -18.26
N SER A 81 5.72 -28.74 -18.18
CA SER A 81 5.07 -29.48 -19.26
C SER A 81 4.72 -28.59 -20.47
N GLY A 82 4.55 -27.29 -20.26
CA GLY A 82 4.22 -26.35 -21.34
C GLY A 82 5.42 -25.82 -22.13
N ASP A 83 6.65 -26.22 -21.76
CA ASP A 83 7.91 -25.86 -22.44
C ASP A 83 8.08 -24.35 -22.76
N TYR A 84 7.62 -23.49 -21.85
CA TYR A 84 7.68 -22.04 -22.04
C TYR A 84 9.11 -21.49 -22.02
N GLU A 85 9.35 -20.41 -22.74
CA GLU A 85 10.63 -19.68 -22.81
C GLU A 85 10.43 -18.16 -22.70
N GLY A 86 11.53 -17.43 -22.51
CA GLY A 86 11.58 -15.98 -22.50
C GLY A 86 10.67 -15.34 -21.45
N ALA A 87 9.94 -14.31 -21.88
CA ALA A 87 9.05 -13.53 -21.02
C ALA A 87 7.92 -14.35 -20.41
N GLU A 88 7.35 -15.29 -21.16
CA GLU A 88 6.26 -16.15 -20.70
C GLU A 88 6.72 -17.06 -19.56
N LEU A 89 7.91 -17.67 -19.69
CA LEU A 89 8.49 -18.47 -18.60
C LEU A 89 8.73 -17.62 -17.36
N LEU A 90 9.28 -16.41 -17.53
CA LEU A 90 9.54 -15.47 -16.44
C LEU A 90 8.24 -15.09 -15.70
N GLN A 91 7.20 -14.70 -16.44
CA GLN A 91 5.91 -14.31 -15.88
C GLN A 91 5.25 -15.45 -15.11
N ARG A 92 5.36 -16.69 -15.61
CA ARG A 92 4.83 -17.87 -14.93
C ARG A 92 5.54 -18.16 -13.61
N CYS A 93 6.86 -17.97 -13.55
CA CYS A 93 7.60 -18.06 -12.30
C CYS A 93 7.17 -16.96 -11.31
N ILE A 94 7.02 -15.73 -11.78
CA ILE A 94 6.53 -14.60 -10.97
C ILE A 94 5.12 -14.92 -10.40
N ILE A 95 4.21 -15.45 -11.22
CA ILE A 95 2.87 -15.89 -10.78
C ILE A 95 2.96 -16.96 -9.68
N MET A 96 3.75 -18.01 -9.91
CA MET A 96 3.89 -19.11 -8.97
C MET A 96 4.46 -18.65 -7.61
N GLU A 97 5.49 -17.81 -7.62
CA GLU A 97 6.06 -17.26 -6.39
C GLU A 97 5.12 -16.26 -5.72
N GLY A 98 4.41 -15.43 -6.50
CA GLY A 98 3.42 -14.48 -5.98
C GLY A 98 2.28 -15.19 -5.26
N LEU A 99 1.74 -16.25 -5.85
CA LEU A 99 0.71 -17.09 -5.23
C LEU A 99 1.22 -17.78 -3.95
N SER A 100 2.46 -18.26 -3.97
CA SER A 100 3.09 -18.84 -2.79
C SER A 100 3.25 -17.83 -1.66
N ALA A 101 3.62 -16.58 -1.99
CA ALA A 101 3.74 -15.51 -1.01
C ALA A 101 2.38 -15.12 -0.42
N ILE A 102 1.33 -15.06 -1.26
CA ILE A 102 -0.05 -14.81 -0.83
C ILE A 102 -0.53 -15.91 0.14
N GLN A 103 -0.35 -17.18 -0.21
CA GLN A 103 -0.75 -18.31 0.65
C GLN A 103 -0.02 -18.34 1.99
N GLN A 104 1.26 -17.97 2.00
CA GLN A 104 2.08 -17.91 3.22
C GLN A 104 1.79 -16.67 4.06
N GLY A 105 0.97 -15.73 3.58
CA GLY A 105 0.65 -14.50 4.30
C GLY A 105 1.85 -13.56 4.43
N PHE A 106 2.79 -13.58 3.47
CA PHE A 106 3.93 -12.67 3.46
C PHE A 106 3.46 -11.21 3.42
N HIS A 107 4.22 -10.33 4.06
CA HIS A 107 3.93 -8.90 4.01
C HIS A 107 4.07 -8.39 2.56
N PRO A 108 3.16 -7.54 2.06
CA PRO A 108 3.18 -7.06 0.66
C PRO A 108 4.52 -6.47 0.22
N LYS A 109 5.25 -5.81 1.13
CA LYS A 109 6.62 -5.31 0.89
C LYS A 109 7.61 -6.43 0.58
N VAL A 110 7.56 -7.53 1.33
CA VAL A 110 8.43 -8.70 1.10
C VAL A 110 8.02 -9.41 -0.20
N THR A 111 6.72 -9.55 -0.46
CA THR A 111 6.21 -10.09 -1.72
C THR A 111 6.72 -9.28 -2.91
N LYS A 112 6.67 -7.95 -2.83
CA LYS A 112 7.21 -7.05 -3.86
C LYS A 112 8.70 -7.28 -4.10
N GLU A 113 9.52 -7.23 -3.05
CA GLU A 113 10.98 -7.42 -3.18
C GLU A 113 11.33 -8.79 -3.79
N LEU A 114 10.63 -9.84 -3.35
CA LEU A 114 10.76 -11.18 -3.93
C LEU A 114 10.47 -11.18 -5.43
N LEU A 115 9.33 -10.62 -5.85
CA LEU A 115 8.91 -10.65 -7.24
C LEU A 115 9.78 -9.76 -8.14
N LEU A 116 10.24 -8.60 -7.65
CA LEU A 116 11.14 -7.72 -8.39
C LEU A 116 12.53 -8.33 -8.59
N SER A 117 12.98 -9.22 -7.69
CA SER A 117 14.26 -9.92 -7.85
C SER A 117 14.36 -10.72 -9.17
N PHE A 118 13.22 -11.12 -9.75
CA PHE A 118 13.16 -11.79 -11.06
C PHE A 118 13.45 -10.87 -12.24
N LEU A 119 13.31 -9.54 -12.08
CA LEU A 119 13.48 -8.55 -13.15
C LEU A 119 14.91 -7.95 -13.19
N GLY A 120 15.68 -8.11 -12.11
CA GLY A 120 17.03 -7.56 -11.96
C GLY A 120 17.04 -6.14 -11.38
N GLU A 121 18.22 -5.71 -10.91
CA GLU A 121 18.40 -4.47 -10.14
C GLU A 121 18.04 -3.19 -10.92
N ASP A 122 18.38 -3.11 -12.21
CA ASP A 122 18.09 -1.94 -13.06
C ASP A 122 16.59 -1.63 -13.18
N ASN A 123 15.76 -2.66 -13.03
CA ASN A 123 14.31 -2.57 -13.14
C ASN A 123 13.64 -2.13 -11.84
N TYR A 124 14.38 -2.10 -10.72
CA TYR A 124 13.86 -1.71 -9.43
C TYR A 124 13.42 -0.24 -9.41
N GLU A 125 14.31 0.69 -9.79
CA GLU A 125 13.97 2.12 -9.85
C GLU A 125 12.83 2.41 -10.83
N THR A 126 12.81 1.69 -11.96
CA THR A 126 11.80 1.88 -13.00
C THR A 126 10.43 1.43 -12.51
N TYR A 127 10.37 0.29 -11.82
CA TYR A 127 9.15 -0.14 -11.14
C TYR A 127 8.72 0.89 -10.09
N GLN A 128 9.65 1.37 -9.27
CA GLN A 128 9.32 2.37 -8.25
C GLN A 128 8.71 3.63 -8.85
N LYS A 129 9.33 4.21 -9.88
CA LYS A 129 8.82 5.42 -10.54
C LYS A 129 7.42 5.21 -11.15
N LYS A 130 7.13 4.01 -11.67
CA LYS A 130 5.90 3.74 -12.42
C LYS A 130 4.74 3.25 -11.55
N TYR A 131 5.00 2.36 -10.60
CA TYR A 131 3.96 1.67 -9.82
C TYR A 131 3.95 2.10 -8.36
N ASP A 132 5.10 2.42 -7.78
CA ASP A 132 5.13 3.08 -6.47
C ASP A 132 4.97 4.59 -6.61
N GLY A 133 5.25 5.19 -7.77
CA GLY A 133 5.05 6.61 -8.04
C GLY A 133 3.59 7.05 -8.11
N GLY A 134 2.65 6.09 -8.02
CA GLY A 134 1.22 6.33 -7.77
C GLY A 134 0.76 5.99 -6.35
N GLY A 135 1.66 5.49 -5.49
CA GLY A 135 1.50 5.38 -4.02
C GLY A 135 2.50 6.24 -3.25
N ARG A 136 3.38 6.92 -3.97
CA ARG A 136 4.23 8.03 -3.55
C ARG A 136 4.20 9.07 -4.65
N GLY A 137 3.02 9.63 -4.87
CA GLY A 137 2.96 10.96 -5.45
C GLY A 137 3.90 11.88 -4.67
N SER A 138 4.55 12.83 -5.34
CA SER A 138 5.09 14.01 -4.65
C SER A 138 4.02 14.47 -3.67
N LEU A 139 4.38 14.96 -2.47
CA LEU A 139 3.41 15.50 -1.50
C LEU A 139 2.33 16.33 -2.22
N LYS A 140 2.75 17.15 -3.18
CA LYS A 140 1.89 17.90 -4.11
C LYS A 140 0.77 17.12 -4.81
N SER A 141 1.02 15.94 -5.39
CA SER A 141 -0.03 15.18 -6.09
C SER A 141 -0.96 14.46 -5.10
N TYR A 142 -0.44 14.00 -3.97
CA TYR A 142 -1.26 13.47 -2.89
C TYR A 142 -2.24 14.53 -2.37
N LEU A 143 -1.75 15.75 -2.10
CA LEU A 143 -2.60 16.87 -1.65
C LEU A 143 -3.69 17.21 -2.70
N GLN A 144 -3.37 17.13 -3.99
CA GLN A 144 -4.33 17.37 -5.06
C GLN A 144 -5.40 16.27 -5.17
N GLU A 145 -5.05 15.02 -4.89
CA GLU A 145 -6.00 13.90 -4.91
C GLU A 145 -7.00 13.96 -3.75
N ILE A 146 -6.55 14.43 -2.59
CA ILE A 146 -7.40 14.47 -1.39
C ILE A 146 -8.27 15.72 -1.32
N GLU A 147 -7.94 16.81 -2.02
CA GLU A 147 -8.54 18.16 -1.86
C GLU A 147 -10.09 18.16 -1.81
N ASP A 148 -10.74 17.36 -2.65
CA ASP A 148 -12.20 17.29 -2.77
C ASP A 148 -12.84 16.11 -2.00
N ILE A 149 -12.06 15.33 -1.25
CA ILE A 149 -12.57 14.18 -0.48
C ILE A 149 -13.23 14.70 0.81
N PRO A 150 -14.53 14.43 1.04
CA PRO A 150 -15.19 14.76 2.30
C PRO A 150 -14.77 13.80 3.42
N ALA A 151 -14.91 14.23 4.67
CA ALA A 151 -14.69 13.36 5.82
C ALA A 151 -15.52 12.08 5.73
N SER A 152 -14.88 10.94 6.03
CA SER A 152 -15.52 9.63 5.94
C SER A 152 -16.21 9.22 7.24
N SER A 153 -16.03 9.97 8.34
CA SER A 153 -16.64 9.71 9.64
C SER A 153 -17.25 10.97 10.27
N PRO A 154 -18.25 10.82 11.17
CA PRO A 154 -18.83 11.94 11.92
C PRO A 154 -17.78 12.71 12.74
N LYS A 155 -16.85 12.00 13.39
CA LYS A 155 -15.74 12.62 14.14
C LYS A 155 -14.69 13.26 13.24
N GLY A 156 -14.45 12.71 12.05
CA GLY A 156 -13.64 13.35 11.02
C GLY A 156 -14.23 14.70 10.59
N SER A 157 -15.56 14.80 10.51
CA SER A 157 -16.23 16.07 10.20
C SER A 157 -16.12 17.09 11.34
N GLU A 158 -16.12 16.64 12.59
CA GLU A 158 -15.90 17.49 13.78
C GLU A 158 -14.45 18.02 13.81
N LEU A 159 -13.48 17.15 13.57
CA LEU A 159 -12.08 17.53 13.39
C LEU A 159 -11.87 18.50 12.23
N ASP A 160 -12.56 18.31 11.11
CA ASP A 160 -12.49 19.22 9.97
C ASP A 160 -12.90 20.64 10.38
N GLN A 161 -13.99 20.79 11.14
CA GLN A 161 -14.43 22.10 11.62
C GLN A 161 -13.39 22.75 12.53
N LEU A 162 -12.89 22.00 13.53
CA LEU A 162 -11.89 22.51 14.47
C LEU A 162 -10.60 22.93 13.77
N ILE A 163 -10.06 22.08 12.90
CA ILE A 163 -8.79 22.37 12.20
C ILE A 163 -8.97 23.54 11.22
N LEU A 164 -10.11 23.66 10.54
CA LEU A 164 -10.37 24.79 9.66
C LEU A 164 -10.48 26.11 10.43
N GLU A 165 -10.97 26.09 11.67
CA GLU A 165 -11.08 27.26 12.55
C GLU A 165 -9.76 27.61 13.28
N CYS A 166 -8.87 26.64 13.51
CA CYS A 166 -7.57 26.85 14.17
C CYS A 166 -6.63 27.79 13.37
N ASP A 167 -5.79 28.54 14.05
CA ASP A 167 -4.68 29.25 13.41
C ASP A 167 -3.45 28.34 13.23
N SER A 168 -2.44 28.85 12.52
CA SER A 168 -1.21 28.10 12.26
C SER A 168 -0.41 27.82 13.54
N GLU A 169 -0.62 28.60 14.61
CA GLU A 169 0.08 28.45 15.89
C GLU A 169 -0.50 27.29 16.72
N ALA A 170 -1.82 27.18 16.81
CA ALA A 170 -2.50 26.05 17.42
C ALA A 170 -2.18 24.72 16.72
N ILE A 171 -2.12 24.72 15.38
CA ILE A 171 -1.71 23.53 14.60
C ILE A 171 -0.25 23.18 14.90
N ALA A 172 0.64 24.16 15.02
CA ALA A 172 2.04 23.90 15.38
C ALA A 172 2.18 23.33 16.80
N GLN A 173 1.40 23.82 17.77
CA GLN A 173 1.36 23.28 19.14
C GLN A 173 0.87 21.83 19.15
N LEU A 174 -0.20 21.52 18.43
CA LEU A 174 -0.71 20.16 18.26
C LEU A 174 0.37 19.20 17.73
N LEU A 175 1.12 19.65 16.72
CA LEU A 175 2.20 18.87 16.10
C LEU A 175 3.40 18.63 17.03
N MET A 176 3.55 19.40 18.10
CA MET A 176 4.57 19.16 19.13
C MET A 176 4.10 18.16 20.20
N GLU A 177 2.81 18.09 20.47
CA GLU A 177 2.25 17.20 21.50
C GLU A 177 1.95 15.79 20.98
N ILE A 178 1.62 15.65 19.70
CA ILE A 178 1.21 14.38 19.10
C ILE A 178 2.34 13.75 18.31
N ASN A 179 2.55 12.44 18.47
CA ASN A 179 3.53 11.72 17.67
C ASN A 179 3.04 11.49 16.22
N THR A 180 3.97 11.36 15.29
CA THR A 180 3.66 11.24 13.84
C THR A 180 2.73 10.07 13.51
N ARG A 181 2.78 8.98 14.29
CA ARG A 181 1.97 7.79 14.05
C ARG A 181 0.53 7.99 14.49
N ASP A 182 0.32 8.55 15.67
CA ASP A 182 -1.01 8.83 16.19
C ASP A 182 -1.68 9.94 15.37
N LEU A 183 -0.93 10.96 14.97
CA LEU A 183 -1.41 11.95 14.00
C LEU A 183 -1.84 11.29 12.69
N ALA A 184 -1.00 10.42 12.11
CA ALA A 184 -1.33 9.70 10.87
C ALA A 184 -2.61 8.85 11.02
N LYS A 185 -2.81 8.21 12.17
CA LYS A 185 -4.05 7.47 12.44
C LYS A 185 -5.26 8.39 12.59
N SER A 186 -5.13 9.51 13.29
CA SER A 186 -6.25 10.44 13.53
C SER A 186 -6.73 11.12 12.25
N ILE A 187 -5.81 11.44 11.33
CA ILE A 187 -6.18 12.08 10.06
C ILE A 187 -6.79 11.10 9.05
N GLN A 188 -6.70 9.78 9.27
CA GLN A 188 -7.45 8.82 8.45
C GLN A 188 -8.96 9.11 8.62
N GLY A 189 -9.63 9.50 7.53
CA GLY A 189 -11.06 9.79 7.52
C GLY A 189 -11.47 11.24 7.83
N MET A 190 -10.51 12.15 8.03
CA MET A 190 -10.74 13.59 7.91
C MET A 190 -10.99 14.00 6.45
N GLY A 191 -11.63 15.13 6.22
CA GLY A 191 -11.77 15.70 4.89
C GLY A 191 -10.45 16.28 4.38
N GLY A 192 -10.25 16.24 3.06
CA GLY A 192 -8.98 16.61 2.45
C GLY A 192 -8.52 18.03 2.74
N LYS A 193 -9.46 18.99 2.83
CA LYS A 193 -9.13 20.39 3.12
C LYS A 193 -8.47 20.59 4.48
N ALA A 194 -8.97 19.89 5.50
CA ALA A 194 -8.38 19.95 6.84
C ALA A 194 -7.02 19.24 6.88
N GLN A 195 -6.91 18.09 6.21
CA GLN A 195 -5.62 17.40 6.06
C GLN A 195 -4.58 18.30 5.39
N ILE A 196 -4.92 18.97 4.28
CA ILE A 196 -4.02 19.89 3.57
C ILE A 196 -3.50 20.99 4.50
N LYS A 197 -4.37 21.57 5.34
CA LYS A 197 -3.97 22.60 6.30
C LYS A 197 -2.93 22.12 7.32
N ILE A 198 -3.03 20.85 7.75
CA ILE A 198 -2.02 20.22 8.61
C ILE A 198 -0.71 20.04 7.83
N PHE A 199 -0.78 19.55 6.59
CA PHE A 199 0.40 19.39 5.74
C PHE A 199 1.11 20.71 5.41
N ASP A 200 0.37 21.79 5.20
CA ASP A 200 0.91 23.14 4.94
C ASP A 200 1.63 23.72 6.16
N SER A 201 1.29 23.27 7.37
CA SER A 201 1.94 23.70 8.62
C SER A 201 3.22 22.93 8.92
N LEU A 202 3.51 21.86 8.17
CA LEU A 202 4.67 21.00 8.37
C LEU A 202 5.85 21.42 7.48
N SER A 203 7.08 21.18 7.97
CA SER A 203 8.25 21.20 7.10
C SER A 203 8.16 20.10 6.04
N GLN A 204 8.76 20.31 4.86
CA GLN A 204 8.74 19.32 3.77
C GLN A 204 9.17 17.92 4.23
N LYS A 205 10.22 17.81 5.05
CA LYS A 205 10.71 16.54 5.59
C LYS A 205 9.70 15.87 6.55
N ALA A 206 8.99 16.65 7.36
CA ALA A 206 7.99 16.14 8.28
C ALA A 206 6.70 15.73 7.55
N ALA A 207 6.29 16.50 6.54
CA ALA A 207 5.18 16.18 5.66
C ALA A 207 5.42 14.90 4.86
N ASP A 208 6.61 14.73 4.29
CA ASP A 208 7.00 13.51 3.60
C ASP A 208 7.00 12.29 4.56
N GLY A 209 7.53 12.46 5.79
CA GLY A 209 7.52 11.42 6.81
C GLY A 209 6.12 11.05 7.32
N LEU A 210 5.23 12.04 7.47
CA LEU A 210 3.83 11.81 7.83
C LEU A 210 3.10 11.06 6.72
N LYS A 211 3.32 11.46 5.46
CA LYS A 211 2.78 10.77 4.29
C LYS A 211 3.28 9.33 4.18
N ASP A 212 4.58 9.09 4.34
CA ASP A 212 5.12 7.73 4.39
C ASP A 212 4.48 6.90 5.51
N THR A 213 4.22 7.51 6.67
CA THR A 213 3.54 6.83 7.78
C THR A 213 2.08 6.49 7.43
N LEU A 214 1.36 7.40 6.78
CA LEU A 214 -0.01 7.16 6.28
C LEU A 214 -0.05 6.01 5.26
N ASP A 215 0.91 5.99 4.33
CA ASP A 215 1.02 4.95 3.31
C ASP A 215 1.31 3.56 3.91
N GLU A 216 1.92 3.52 5.10
CA GLU A 216 2.24 2.29 5.86
C GLU A 216 1.14 1.86 6.84
N LEU A 217 0.18 2.73 7.17
CA LEU A 217 -0.93 2.38 8.05
C LEU A 217 -1.97 1.55 7.29
N ASP A 218 -2.33 0.41 7.86
CA ASP A 218 -3.51 -0.35 7.43
C ASP A 218 -4.80 0.43 7.77
N ASP A 219 -5.88 0.19 7.02
CA ASP A 219 -7.20 0.77 7.32
C ASP A 219 -7.65 0.36 8.74
N ILE A 220 -7.90 1.35 9.59
CA ILE A 220 -8.30 1.14 10.99
C ILE A 220 -9.80 0.87 11.08
N GLU A 221 -10.21 0.00 12.02
CA GLU A 221 -11.63 -0.20 12.32
C GLU A 221 -12.30 1.11 12.79
N GLU A 222 -13.53 1.37 12.33
CA GLU A 222 -14.25 2.62 12.61
C GLU A 222 -14.33 2.96 14.11
N ALA A 223 -14.43 1.95 14.98
CA ALA A 223 -14.46 2.12 16.43
C ALA A 223 -13.11 2.56 17.02
N GLU A 224 -11.99 2.01 16.53
CA GLU A 224 -10.64 2.43 16.95
C GLU A 224 -10.33 3.83 16.38
N LEU A 225 -10.72 4.09 15.13
CA LEU A 225 -10.56 5.39 14.51
C LEU A 225 -11.28 6.50 15.29
N ALA A 226 -12.51 6.25 15.73
CA ALA A 226 -13.29 7.20 16.52
C ALA A 226 -12.68 7.49 17.90
N ASN A 227 -11.95 6.55 18.49
CA ASN A 227 -11.25 6.74 19.77
C ASN A 227 -9.97 7.57 19.58
N VAL A 228 -9.20 7.27 18.53
CA VAL A 228 -7.97 8.00 18.18
C VAL A 228 -8.28 9.43 17.76
N GLN A 229 -9.37 9.65 17.03
CA GLN A 229 -9.87 10.98 16.69
C GLN A 229 -10.35 11.74 17.93
N GLN A 230 -11.01 11.08 18.90
CA GLN A 230 -11.42 11.74 20.14
C GLN A 230 -10.23 12.28 20.93
N SER A 231 -9.19 11.47 21.10
CA SER A 231 -7.99 11.90 21.84
C SER A 231 -7.36 13.14 21.22
N LEU A 232 -7.42 13.26 19.89
CA LEU A 232 -6.90 14.42 19.17
C LEU A 232 -7.82 15.65 19.33
N ILE A 233 -9.14 15.45 19.32
CA ILE A 233 -10.12 16.52 19.63
C ILE A 233 -9.90 17.05 21.05
N ASP A 234 -9.73 16.17 22.03
CA ASP A 234 -9.54 16.55 23.43
C ASP A 234 -8.25 17.38 23.58
N THR A 235 -7.15 16.92 22.96
CA THR A 235 -5.87 17.65 22.95
C THR A 235 -5.99 19.02 22.27
N LEU A 236 -6.67 19.08 21.12
CA LEU A 236 -6.93 20.34 20.41
C LEU A 236 -7.77 21.32 21.24
N THR A 237 -8.79 20.81 21.93
CA THR A 237 -9.66 21.62 22.79
C THR A 237 -8.88 22.17 23.97
N ASP A 238 -8.04 21.35 24.61
CA ASP A 238 -7.16 21.78 25.70
C ASP A 238 -6.18 22.89 25.26
N ILE A 239 -5.66 22.81 24.03
CA ILE A 239 -4.79 23.85 23.44
C ILE A 239 -5.58 25.15 23.18
N LEU A 240 -6.79 25.05 22.64
CA LEU A 240 -7.63 26.22 22.35
C LEU A 240 -8.18 26.89 23.62
N GLU A 241 -8.38 26.11 24.70
CA GLU A 241 -8.81 26.60 26.01
C GLU A 241 -7.66 27.19 26.85
N GLN A 242 -6.40 27.01 26.42
CA GLN A 242 -5.22 27.69 26.97
C GLN A 242 -4.84 28.89 26.10
N PRO A 243 -5.51 30.06 26.25
CA PRO A 243 -5.08 31.25 25.54
C PRO A 243 -3.67 31.63 26.03
N SER A 244 -2.70 31.54 25.12
CA SER A 244 -1.37 32.16 25.14
C SER A 244 -1.12 33.14 26.31
N GLU A 245 -0.74 32.60 27.48
CA GLU A 245 0.05 33.36 28.45
C GLU A 245 1.48 33.46 27.91
N THR A 246 1.70 34.30 26.90
CA THR A 246 2.98 35.01 26.71
C THR A 246 2.82 36.17 25.73
N THR A 247 2.04 37.17 26.15
CA THR A 247 2.63 38.51 26.12
C THR A 247 3.66 38.53 27.26
N PHE A 248 4.93 38.83 26.98
CA PHE A 248 5.78 39.74 27.77
C PHE A 248 7.27 39.62 27.36
N ASN A 249 7.74 40.75 26.79
CA ASN A 249 9.12 41.26 26.65
C ASN A 249 10.06 40.66 25.61
#